data_AF-A0A168PB74-F1
#
_entry.id   AF-A0A168PB74-F1
#
_cell.length_a   1.000
_cell.length_b   1.000
_cell.length_c   1.000
_cell.angle_alpha   90.00
_cell.angle_beta   90.00
_cell.angle_gamma   90.00
#
_symmetry.space_group_name_H-M   'P 1'
#
loop_
_entity.id
_entity.type
_entity.pdbx_description
1 polymer ?
#
loop_
_entity_poly.entity_id
_entity_poly.type
_entity_poly.pdbx_seq_one_letter_code
_entity_poly.pdbx_strand_id
1 'polypeptide(L)'
;MKKLVVITGLSVVILGASIGAYAASNLQEIKAYLSHTTKVKLDNGDIRVSLSQPIQTIIYKGSLYIPLKTAEQYTDVSATWNSKDQTVSFVTSPYRTFSKEETLSMNRYGYSLKVPKSLDLIEYTVQSDDIVQSSIQKGVRDNRVRSVINIRYYAQEEAIHVRHDDIASIEIFKLTDWNELKHTNYPGILLAQNKNWAFIVNTPSESVLPKGTLDHSDYTAYAQIIKNHRYYLYPSTK
;
A
#
# COMPACT_ATOMS: atom_id res chain seq x y z
N MET A 1 -44.03 -15.12 42.16
CA MET A 1 -42.69 -15.09 41.54
C MET A 1 -42.80 -14.46 40.16
N LYS A 2 -42.28 -13.24 39.97
CA LYS A 2 -42.07 -12.62 38.64
C LYS A 2 -40.66 -12.06 38.63
N LYS A 3 -39.81 -12.60 37.76
CA LYS A 3 -38.36 -12.39 37.75
C LYS A 3 -38.03 -11.03 37.14
N LEU A 4 -37.20 -10.27 37.85
CA LEU A 4 -36.66 -8.98 37.44
C LEU A 4 -35.37 -9.27 36.66
N VAL A 5 -35.39 -9.06 35.35
CA VAL A 5 -34.22 -9.22 34.48
C VAL A 5 -33.47 -7.90 34.47
N VAL A 6 -32.35 -7.87 35.19
CA VAL A 6 -31.37 -6.77 35.17
C VAL A 6 -30.50 -6.98 33.93
N ILE A 7 -30.65 -6.13 32.93
CA ILE A 7 -29.76 -6.06 31.78
C ILE A 7 -28.51 -5.27 32.22
N THR A 8 -27.45 -5.99 32.55
CA THR A 8 -26.11 -5.43 32.74
C THR A 8 -25.53 -5.05 31.36
N GLY A 9 -25.67 -3.78 31.00
CA GLY A 9 -24.95 -3.19 29.87
C GLY A 9 -23.46 -3.07 30.19
N LEU A 10 -22.65 -3.84 29.48
CA LEU A 10 -21.19 -3.82 29.56
C LEU A 10 -20.67 -2.47 29.02
N SER A 11 -20.46 -1.51 29.91
CA SER A 11 -19.80 -0.25 29.57
C SER A 11 -18.29 -0.48 29.62
N VAL A 12 -17.67 -0.73 28.47
CA VAL A 12 -16.21 -0.69 28.36
C VAL A 12 -15.78 0.77 28.43
N VAL A 13 -15.43 1.22 29.63
CA VAL A 13 -14.74 2.49 29.85
C VAL A 13 -13.28 2.25 29.45
N ILE A 14 -12.85 2.80 28.32
CA ILE A 14 -11.42 2.89 27.99
C ILE A 14 -10.85 4.01 28.85
N LEU A 15 -10.42 3.67 30.07
CA LEU A 15 -9.61 4.55 30.92
C LEU A 15 -8.17 4.53 30.42
N GLY A 16 -7.83 5.42 29.50
CA GLY A 16 -6.45 5.77 29.17
C GLY A 16 -6.06 7.05 29.92
N ALA A 17 -5.53 6.93 31.14
CA ALA A 17 -5.00 8.06 31.88
C ALA A 17 -3.53 8.36 31.52
N SER A 18 -3.25 9.66 31.43
CA SER A 18 -1.99 10.35 31.72
C SER A 18 -0.78 10.09 30.83
N ILE A 19 -0.68 10.81 29.70
CA ILE A 19 0.46 11.70 29.38
C ILE A 19 -0.06 12.90 28.56
N GLY A 20 0.05 14.13 29.09
CA GLY A 20 -0.12 15.38 28.32
C GLY A 20 -1.25 16.31 28.78
N ALA A 21 -1.11 16.95 29.95
CA ALA A 21 -2.06 17.91 30.51
C ALA A 21 -2.20 19.24 29.73
N TYR A 22 -1.82 19.31 28.46
CA TYR A 22 -1.87 20.54 27.65
C TYR A 22 -2.79 20.46 26.42
N ALA A 23 -3.38 19.29 26.13
CA ALA A 23 -4.38 19.14 25.05
C ALA A 23 -5.83 19.06 25.57
N ALA A 24 -6.03 18.87 26.88
CA ALA A 24 -7.34 18.52 27.44
C ALA A 24 -8.35 19.67 27.54
N SER A 25 -7.94 20.95 27.47
CA SER A 25 -8.85 22.07 27.76
C SER A 25 -9.84 22.41 26.63
N ASN A 26 -9.61 21.94 25.40
CA ASN A 26 -10.46 22.25 24.23
C ASN A 26 -11.12 21.01 23.62
N LEU A 27 -11.00 19.84 24.25
CA LEU A 27 -11.57 18.60 23.74
C LEU A 27 -12.96 18.38 24.35
N GLN A 28 -13.98 18.33 23.49
CA GLN A 28 -15.34 17.97 23.88
C GLN A 28 -15.55 16.48 23.62
N GLU A 29 -16.04 15.76 24.63
CA GLU A 29 -16.49 14.39 24.44
C GLU A 29 -17.72 14.37 23.51
N ILE A 30 -17.66 13.52 22.48
CA ILE A 30 -18.75 13.32 21.53
C ILE A 30 -19.20 11.86 21.53
N LYS A 31 -20.49 11.63 21.27
CA LYS A 31 -21.02 10.31 20.95
C LYS A 31 -21.04 10.13 19.44
N ALA A 32 -20.28 9.16 18.93
CA ALA A 32 -20.19 8.84 17.52
C ALA A 32 -20.27 7.32 17.31
N TYR A 33 -20.59 6.89 16.09
CA TYR A 33 -20.62 5.48 15.71
C TYR A 33 -19.35 5.11 14.96
N LEU A 34 -18.76 3.98 15.31
CA LEU A 34 -17.66 3.39 14.56
C LEU A 34 -18.24 2.45 13.51
N SER A 35 -17.92 2.67 12.23
CA SER A 35 -18.36 1.84 11.12
C SER A 35 -17.20 0.99 10.59
N HIS A 36 -17.43 -0.32 10.49
CA HIS A 36 -16.51 -1.32 9.92
C HIS A 36 -16.93 -1.78 8.52
N THR A 37 -17.95 -1.16 7.92
CA THR A 37 -18.55 -1.61 6.66
C THR A 37 -18.53 -0.53 5.58
N THR A 38 -17.97 0.65 5.88
CA THR A 38 -17.96 1.79 4.96
C THR A 38 -17.03 1.53 3.78
N LYS A 39 -17.58 1.63 2.57
CA LYS A 39 -16.84 1.61 1.31
C LYS A 39 -16.65 3.05 0.83
N VAL A 40 -15.43 3.45 0.55
CA VAL A 40 -15.12 4.79 0.03
C VAL A 40 -14.70 4.70 -1.42
N LYS A 41 -15.18 5.67 -2.21
CA LYS A 41 -14.74 5.92 -3.57
C LYS A 41 -14.09 7.31 -3.61
N LEU A 42 -12.83 7.38 -3.99
CA LEU A 42 -12.12 8.62 -4.26
C LEU A 42 -12.11 8.80 -5.78
N ASP A 43 -12.62 9.93 -6.26
CA ASP A 43 -12.56 10.33 -7.66
C ASP A 43 -11.91 11.71 -7.72
N ASN A 44 -10.72 11.83 -8.30
CA ASN A 44 -10.05 13.11 -8.53
C ASN A 44 -9.92 13.48 -10.02
N GLY A 45 -10.71 12.86 -10.90
CA GLY A 45 -10.65 13.08 -12.35
C GLY A 45 -9.64 12.16 -13.07
N ASP A 46 -8.43 12.01 -12.54
CA ASP A 46 -7.38 11.13 -13.10
C ASP A 46 -7.30 9.76 -12.41
N ILE A 47 -7.74 9.69 -11.15
CA ILE A 47 -7.63 8.51 -10.29
C ILE A 47 -9.01 8.21 -9.69
N ARG A 48 -9.49 6.99 -9.95
CA ARG A 48 -10.65 6.40 -9.29
C ARG A 48 -10.20 5.27 -8.39
N VAL A 49 -10.15 5.53 -7.08
CA VAL A 49 -9.88 4.50 -6.08
C VAL A 49 -11.21 4.05 -5.48
N SER A 50 -11.58 2.79 -5.69
CA SER A 50 -12.62 2.13 -4.90
C SER A 50 -11.94 1.25 -3.88
N LEU A 51 -12.12 1.54 -2.60
CA LEU A 51 -11.56 0.71 -1.53
C LEU A 51 -12.26 -0.64 -1.55
N SER A 52 -11.49 -1.71 -1.80
CA SER A 52 -12.00 -3.08 -1.88
C SER A 52 -12.33 -3.64 -0.50
N GLN A 53 -11.61 -3.19 0.52
CA GLN A 53 -11.89 -3.50 1.92
C GLN A 53 -12.61 -2.33 2.61
N PRO A 54 -13.57 -2.61 3.49
CA PRO A 54 -14.15 -1.59 4.34
C PRO A 54 -13.07 -0.91 5.17
N ILE A 55 -13.12 0.42 5.24
CA ILE A 55 -12.25 1.16 6.15
C ILE A 55 -12.98 1.52 7.43
N GLN A 56 -12.25 1.51 8.54
CA GLN A 56 -12.78 1.96 9.80
C GLN A 56 -13.03 3.47 9.74
N THR A 57 -14.28 3.87 9.97
CA THR A 57 -14.71 5.27 9.84
C THR A 57 -15.58 5.66 11.02
N ILE A 58 -15.67 6.96 11.27
CA ILE A 58 -16.51 7.52 12.33
C ILE A 58 -17.72 8.18 11.68
N ILE A 59 -18.93 7.80 12.11
CA ILE A 59 -20.17 8.49 11.74
C ILE A 59 -20.57 9.37 12.92
N TYR A 60 -20.58 10.67 12.69
CA TYR A 60 -20.96 11.66 13.69
C TYR A 60 -21.93 12.67 13.07
N LYS A 61 -23.09 12.84 13.69
CA LYS A 61 -24.17 13.74 13.21
C LYS A 61 -24.52 13.55 11.73
N GLY A 62 -24.66 12.28 11.30
CA GLY A 62 -24.98 11.93 9.91
C GLY A 62 -23.85 12.17 8.90
N SER A 63 -22.68 12.64 9.35
CA SER A 63 -21.50 12.85 8.50
C SER A 63 -20.49 11.72 8.70
N LEU A 64 -19.82 11.34 7.62
CA LEU A 64 -18.75 10.36 7.60
C LEU A 64 -17.40 11.03 7.78
N TYR A 65 -16.61 10.54 8.73
CA TYR A 65 -15.25 10.98 9.01
C TYR A 65 -14.29 9.83 8.73
N ILE A 66 -13.30 10.09 7.89
CA ILE A 66 -12.28 9.13 7.49
C ILE A 66 -11.02 9.45 8.30
N PRO A 67 -10.37 8.45 8.94
CA PRO A 67 -9.09 8.68 9.59
C PRO A 67 -8.08 9.23 8.58
N LEU A 68 -7.36 10.26 8.99
CA LEU A 68 -6.41 10.97 8.13
C LEU A 68 -5.35 10.02 7.53
N LYS A 69 -4.85 9.08 8.34
CA LYS A 69 -3.91 8.04 7.90
C LYS A 69 -4.48 7.15 6.79
N THR A 70 -5.76 6.82 6.87
CA THR A 70 -6.43 6.07 5.80
C THR A 70 -6.46 6.89 4.52
N ALA A 71 -6.72 8.20 4.58
CA ALA A 71 -6.69 9.04 3.38
C ALA A 71 -5.29 9.14 2.75
N GLU A 72 -4.21 9.18 3.55
CA GLU A 72 -2.82 9.21 3.06
C GLU A 72 -2.40 7.94 2.29
N GLN A 73 -3.02 6.80 2.58
CA GLN A 73 -2.74 5.54 1.90
C GLN A 73 -3.29 5.51 0.47
N TYR A 74 -4.31 6.32 0.19
CA TYR A 74 -5.04 6.30 -1.08
C TYR A 74 -4.92 7.61 -1.86
N THR A 75 -4.18 8.58 -1.35
CA THR A 75 -3.96 9.88 -1.99
C THR A 75 -2.49 10.23 -2.02
N ASP A 76 -2.10 11.08 -2.98
CA ASP A 76 -0.75 11.65 -3.04
C ASP A 76 -0.57 12.82 -2.06
N VAL A 77 -1.28 12.82 -0.93
CA VAL A 77 -1.24 13.86 0.09
C VAL A 77 -0.83 13.22 1.41
N SER A 78 0.27 13.70 1.99
CA SER A 78 0.67 13.37 3.34
C SER A 78 0.13 14.44 4.27
N ALA A 79 -0.39 14.03 5.42
CA ALA A 79 -0.83 14.96 6.43
C ALA A 79 -0.06 14.74 7.74
N THR A 80 0.19 15.82 8.45
CA THR A 80 0.92 15.79 9.72
C THR A 80 0.12 16.55 10.76
N TRP A 81 -0.19 15.86 11.86
CA TRP A 81 -0.78 16.47 13.04
C TRP A 81 0.34 16.96 13.97
N ASN A 82 0.37 18.26 14.24
CA ASN A 82 1.21 18.84 15.28
C ASN A 82 0.34 19.08 16.53
N SER A 83 0.53 18.25 17.55
CA SER A 83 -0.23 18.32 18.80
C SER A 83 0.09 19.55 19.64
N LYS A 84 1.27 20.17 19.47
CA LYS A 84 1.69 21.36 20.22
C LYS A 84 0.88 22.58 19.83
N ASP A 85 0.64 22.74 18.53
CA ASP A 85 0.00 23.93 17.96
C ASP A 85 -1.43 23.63 17.45
N GLN A 86 -1.90 22.39 17.61
CA GLN A 86 -3.21 21.90 17.14
C GLN A 86 -3.46 22.12 15.64
N THR A 87 -2.42 21.96 14.83
CA THR A 87 -2.50 22.16 13.38
C THR A 87 -2.37 20.85 12.61
N VAL A 88 -3.19 20.68 11.58
CA VAL A 88 -2.96 19.69 10.51
C VAL A 88 -2.32 20.40 9.34
N SER A 89 -1.16 19.91 8.91
CA SER A 89 -0.52 20.37 7.66
C SER A 89 -0.71 19.31 6.59
N PHE A 90 -1.09 19.73 5.38
CA PHE A 90 -1.15 18.88 4.21
C PHE A 90 -0.01 19.26 3.27
N VAL A 91 0.79 18.28 2.89
CA VAL A 91 1.79 18.42 1.84
C VAL A 91 1.50 17.40 0.77
N THR A 92 1.74 17.75 -0.49
CA THR A 92 1.81 16.72 -1.53
C THR A 92 2.84 15.71 -1.06
N SER A 93 2.42 14.45 -0.89
CA SER A 93 3.25 13.38 -0.33
C SER A 93 4.54 13.35 -1.15
N PRO A 94 5.70 13.66 -0.54
CA PRO A 94 6.92 13.66 -1.29
C PRO A 94 7.11 12.23 -1.80
N TYR A 95 7.33 12.06 -3.10
CA TYR A 95 7.68 10.75 -3.61
C TYR A 95 9.07 10.35 -3.11
N ARG A 96 9.33 9.05 -3.01
CA ARG A 96 10.66 8.51 -2.78
C ARG A 96 11.59 8.99 -3.90
N THR A 97 12.79 9.42 -3.51
CA THR A 97 13.86 9.70 -4.45
C THR A 97 14.59 8.38 -4.73
N PHE A 98 14.66 7.99 -6.00
CA PHE A 98 15.46 6.86 -6.45
C PHE A 98 16.91 7.29 -6.68
N SER A 99 17.85 6.36 -6.53
CA SER A 99 19.26 6.61 -6.87
C SER A 99 19.41 6.92 -8.36
N LYS A 100 20.59 7.44 -8.74
CA LYS A 100 20.89 7.73 -10.16
C LYS A 100 20.89 6.44 -10.97
N GLU A 101 21.45 5.37 -10.41
CA GLU A 101 21.54 4.04 -11.03
C GLU A 101 20.15 3.43 -11.23
N GLU A 102 19.29 3.49 -10.20
CA GLU A 102 17.90 3.07 -10.30
C GLU A 102 17.17 3.88 -11.39
N THR A 103 17.32 5.20 -11.38
CA THR A 103 16.69 6.10 -12.36
C THR A 103 17.17 5.82 -13.78
N LEU A 104 18.45 5.54 -13.99
CA LEU A 104 19.00 5.16 -15.29
C LEU A 104 18.44 3.81 -15.77
N SER A 105 18.32 2.83 -14.87
CA SER A 105 17.71 1.55 -15.17
C SER A 105 16.24 1.72 -15.57
N MET A 106 15.46 2.51 -14.82
CA MET A 106 14.07 2.78 -15.16
C MET A 106 13.91 3.50 -16.51
N ASN A 107 14.72 4.54 -16.74
CA ASN A 107 14.71 5.30 -17.99
C ASN A 107 15.08 4.45 -19.20
N ARG A 108 15.98 3.47 -19.05
CA ARG A 108 16.36 2.53 -20.13
C ARG A 108 15.15 1.80 -20.71
N TYR A 109 14.17 1.48 -19.88
CA TYR A 109 12.95 0.77 -20.28
C TYR A 109 11.72 1.69 -20.40
N GLY A 110 11.93 3.01 -20.40
CA GLY A 110 10.87 3.99 -20.64
C GLY A 110 9.79 4.00 -19.56
N TYR A 111 10.15 3.81 -18.29
CA TYR A 111 9.24 3.98 -17.16
C TYR A 111 9.86 4.84 -16.06
N SER A 112 9.03 5.35 -15.18
CA SER A 112 9.43 6.02 -13.94
C SER A 112 8.54 5.57 -12.80
N LEU A 113 9.12 5.50 -11.60
CA LEU A 113 8.42 5.19 -10.35
C LEU A 113 8.13 6.45 -9.54
N LYS A 114 6.89 6.62 -9.07
CA LYS A 114 6.49 7.70 -8.16
C LYS A 114 5.88 7.15 -6.87
N VAL A 115 6.70 6.59 -5.98
CA VAL A 115 6.21 5.96 -4.75
C VAL A 115 6.03 7.01 -3.65
N PRO A 116 4.82 7.23 -3.08
CA PRO A 116 4.60 8.09 -1.94
C PRO A 116 5.44 7.65 -0.75
N LYS A 117 6.07 8.58 -0.05
CA LYS A 117 6.79 8.28 1.21
C LYS A 117 5.87 7.78 2.33
N SER A 118 4.54 7.95 2.22
CA SER A 118 3.57 7.40 3.17
C SER A 118 3.49 5.87 3.14
N LEU A 119 4.04 5.21 2.11
CA LEU A 119 4.22 3.76 2.07
C LEU A 119 5.58 3.36 2.67
N ASP A 120 5.83 3.78 3.91
CA ASP A 120 7.10 3.56 4.62
C ASP A 120 7.39 2.07 4.89
N LEU A 121 6.34 1.23 4.93
CA LEU A 121 6.46 -0.22 5.07
C LEU A 121 6.74 -0.94 3.75
N ILE A 122 6.88 -0.22 2.64
CA ILE A 122 7.19 -0.82 1.33
C ILE A 122 8.54 -0.34 0.80
N GLU A 123 9.44 -1.29 0.53
CA GLU A 123 10.65 -1.06 -0.26
C GLU A 123 10.38 -1.29 -1.74
N TYR A 124 10.97 -0.44 -2.60
CA TYR A 124 11.07 -0.70 -4.03
C TYR A 124 12.55 -0.83 -4.39
N THR A 125 12.95 -1.97 -4.95
CA THR A 125 14.34 -2.18 -5.36
C THR A 125 14.38 -2.52 -6.83
N VAL A 126 15.05 -1.69 -7.63
CA VAL A 126 15.38 -2.04 -9.02
C VAL A 126 16.59 -2.98 -9.00
N GLN A 127 16.41 -4.22 -9.47
CA GLN A 127 17.49 -5.20 -9.50
C GLN A 127 18.55 -4.81 -10.53
N SER A 128 19.82 -5.06 -10.20
CA SER A 128 20.91 -4.90 -11.15
C SER A 128 20.84 -5.93 -12.27
N ASP A 129 21.44 -5.62 -13.42
CA ASP A 129 21.48 -6.53 -14.58
C ASP A 129 22.08 -7.89 -14.19
N ASP A 130 23.13 -7.91 -13.35
CA ASP A 130 23.78 -9.14 -12.87
C ASP A 130 22.83 -10.03 -12.04
N ILE A 131 22.02 -9.44 -11.16
CA ILE A 131 21.06 -10.20 -10.34
C ILE A 131 19.97 -10.78 -11.24
N VAL A 132 19.49 -10.01 -12.22
CA VAL A 132 18.51 -10.48 -13.19
C VAL A 132 19.08 -11.67 -13.99
N GLN A 133 20.28 -11.55 -14.54
CA GLN A 133 20.92 -12.64 -15.29
C GLN A 133 21.16 -13.89 -14.43
N SER A 134 21.62 -13.71 -13.19
CA SER A 134 21.79 -14.84 -12.25
C SER A 134 20.46 -15.56 -11.98
N SER A 135 19.36 -14.83 -11.84
CA SER A 135 18.03 -15.42 -11.62
C SER A 135 17.52 -16.20 -12.83
N ILE A 136 17.82 -15.73 -14.05
CA ILE A 136 17.51 -16.42 -15.30
C ILE A 136 18.31 -17.73 -15.40
N GLN A 137 19.62 -17.69 -15.12
CA GLN A 137 20.49 -18.87 -15.15
C GLN A 137 20.05 -19.96 -14.15
N LYS A 138 19.53 -19.55 -12.99
CA LYS A 138 18.98 -20.45 -11.96
C LYS A 138 17.58 -20.98 -12.29
N GLY A 139 16.98 -20.56 -13.41
CA GLY A 139 15.61 -20.94 -13.78
C GLY A 139 14.53 -20.32 -12.90
N VAL A 140 14.87 -19.32 -12.08
CA VAL A 140 13.92 -18.61 -11.23
C VAL A 140 13.07 -17.64 -12.05
N ARG A 141 13.61 -17.12 -13.15
CA ARG A 141 12.93 -16.19 -14.06
C ARG A 141 13.03 -16.63 -15.50
N ASP A 142 12.06 -16.19 -16.29
CA ASP A 142 12.04 -16.42 -17.73
C ASP A 142 13.19 -15.69 -18.42
N ASN A 143 13.81 -16.32 -19.42
CA ASN A 143 14.98 -15.77 -20.13
C ASN A 143 14.68 -14.51 -20.96
N ARG A 144 13.41 -14.16 -21.14
CA ARG A 144 12.97 -12.92 -21.82
C ARG A 144 12.91 -11.71 -20.88
N VAL A 145 12.99 -11.91 -19.56
CA VAL A 145 13.00 -10.83 -18.58
C VAL A 145 14.22 -9.93 -18.79
N ARG A 146 14.01 -8.63 -18.87
CA ARG A 146 15.07 -7.63 -19.08
C ARG A 146 15.41 -6.84 -17.83
N SER A 147 14.44 -6.63 -16.96
CA SER A 147 14.63 -5.94 -15.69
C SER A 147 13.54 -6.34 -14.71
N VAL A 148 13.82 -6.17 -13.42
CA VAL A 148 12.94 -6.55 -12.33
C VAL A 148 12.94 -5.45 -11.28
N ILE A 149 11.76 -5.12 -10.80
CA ILE A 149 11.55 -4.28 -9.62
C ILE A 149 10.95 -5.17 -8.54
N ASN A 150 11.66 -5.35 -7.43
CA ASN A 150 11.10 -6.03 -6.26
C ASN A 150 10.37 -5.01 -5.40
N ILE A 151 9.20 -5.40 -4.91
CA ILE A 151 8.40 -4.65 -3.96
C ILE A 151 8.36 -5.47 -2.68
N ARG A 152 8.88 -4.96 -1.58
CA ARG A 152 9.02 -5.68 -0.32
C ARG A 152 8.24 -5.02 0.78
N TYR A 153 7.66 -5.81 1.66
CA TYR A 153 7.02 -5.34 2.88
C TYR A 153 7.99 -5.48 4.06
N TYR A 154 8.13 -4.42 4.86
CA TYR A 154 8.86 -4.42 6.13
C TYR A 154 7.89 -4.80 7.26
N ALA A 155 8.07 -5.99 7.83
CA ALA A 155 7.30 -6.37 9.01
C ALA A 155 7.69 -5.50 10.21
N GLN A 156 6.69 -5.04 10.95
CA GLN A 156 6.89 -4.17 12.10
C GLN A 156 6.95 -4.93 13.43
N GLU A 157 6.27 -6.07 13.53
CA GLU A 157 6.25 -6.85 14.76
C GLU A 157 7.61 -7.53 14.99
N GLU A 158 8.34 -7.13 16.04
CA GLU A 158 9.66 -7.70 16.41
C GLU A 158 9.60 -9.22 16.65
N ALA A 159 8.43 -9.74 17.04
CA ALA A 159 8.19 -11.17 17.23
C ALA A 159 8.21 -11.96 15.91
N ILE A 160 8.03 -11.28 14.77
CA ILE A 160 8.11 -11.86 13.43
C ILE A 160 9.55 -11.69 12.96
N HIS A 161 10.37 -12.75 13.03
CA HIS A 161 11.76 -12.73 12.56
C HIS A 161 11.94 -12.61 11.04
N VAL A 162 10.88 -12.25 10.30
CA VAL A 162 10.92 -12.02 8.85
C VAL A 162 11.06 -10.52 8.63
N ARG A 163 12.27 -10.04 8.38
CA ARG A 163 12.51 -8.60 8.21
C ARG A 163 11.86 -8.04 6.94
N HIS A 164 11.85 -8.83 5.87
CA HIS A 164 11.33 -8.41 4.56
C HIS A 164 10.75 -9.60 3.82
N ASP A 165 9.61 -9.41 3.16
CA ASP A 165 9.13 -10.37 2.16
C ASP A 165 8.72 -9.66 0.87
N ASP A 166 8.98 -10.30 -0.27
CA ASP A 166 8.62 -9.78 -1.58
C ASP A 166 7.10 -9.91 -1.76
N ILE A 167 6.37 -8.79 -1.68
CA ILE A 167 4.92 -8.76 -1.84
C ILE A 167 4.49 -8.70 -3.29
N ALA A 168 5.41 -8.26 -4.15
CA ALA A 168 5.27 -8.30 -5.59
C ALA A 168 6.63 -8.16 -6.28
N SER A 169 6.69 -8.57 -7.54
CA SER A 169 7.75 -8.17 -8.46
C SER A 169 7.14 -7.67 -9.77
N ILE A 170 7.72 -6.63 -10.34
CA ILE A 170 7.39 -6.16 -11.68
C ILE A 170 8.51 -6.62 -12.61
N GLU A 171 8.18 -7.54 -13.50
CA GLU A 171 9.07 -8.02 -14.54
C GLU A 171 8.83 -7.24 -15.84
N ILE A 172 9.93 -6.86 -16.48
CA ILE A 172 9.91 -6.04 -17.69
C ILE A 172 10.32 -6.90 -18.87
N PHE A 173 9.45 -6.96 -19.87
CA PHE A 173 9.64 -7.72 -21.11
C PHE A 173 9.64 -6.78 -22.29
N LYS A 174 10.32 -7.16 -23.38
CA LYS A 174 10.02 -6.54 -24.68
C LYS A 174 8.56 -6.84 -25.03
N LEU A 175 7.87 -5.90 -25.65
CA LEU A 175 6.47 -6.06 -26.02
C LEU A 175 6.26 -7.25 -26.96
N THR A 176 7.21 -7.51 -27.86
CA THR A 176 7.22 -8.69 -28.74
C THR A 176 7.29 -9.98 -27.94
N ASP A 177 8.25 -10.07 -27.02
CA ASP A 177 8.49 -11.23 -26.16
C ASP A 177 7.25 -11.51 -25.28
N TRP A 178 6.60 -10.45 -24.77
CA TRP A 178 5.34 -10.58 -24.02
C TRP A 178 4.17 -11.05 -24.88
N ASN A 179 4.04 -10.57 -26.12
CA ASN A 179 2.97 -10.99 -27.01
C ASN A 179 3.02 -12.48 -27.35
N GLU A 180 4.21 -13.07 -27.38
CA GLU A 180 4.38 -14.52 -27.50
C GLU A 180 4.07 -15.22 -26.17
N LEU A 181 4.57 -14.66 -25.07
CA LEU A 181 4.45 -15.25 -23.73
C LEU A 181 3.02 -15.24 -23.17
N LYS A 182 2.19 -14.24 -23.48
CA LYS A 182 0.81 -14.13 -22.96
C LYS A 182 -0.12 -15.26 -23.42
N HIS A 183 0.27 -15.98 -24.48
CA HIS A 183 -0.45 -17.16 -24.96
C HIS A 183 -0.03 -18.45 -24.23
N THR A 184 0.89 -18.33 -23.27
CA THR A 184 1.32 -19.41 -22.37
C THR A 184 0.71 -19.22 -20.98
N ASN A 185 0.86 -20.21 -20.10
CA ASN A 185 0.39 -20.14 -18.71
C ASN A 185 1.32 -19.31 -17.80
N TYR A 186 1.86 -18.20 -18.30
CA TYR A 186 2.77 -17.36 -17.52
C TYR A 186 2.02 -16.70 -16.33
N PRO A 187 2.53 -16.76 -15.10
CA PRO A 187 1.77 -16.46 -13.88
C PRO A 187 1.56 -14.96 -13.57
N GLY A 188 1.81 -14.06 -14.51
CA GLY A 188 1.82 -12.61 -14.29
C GLY A 188 0.66 -11.85 -14.93
N ILE A 189 0.36 -10.67 -14.36
CA ILE A 189 -0.71 -9.78 -14.84
C ILE A 189 -0.07 -8.59 -15.57
N LEU A 190 -0.57 -8.26 -16.76
CA LEU A 190 -0.15 -7.05 -17.48
C LEU A 190 -0.60 -5.79 -16.73
N LEU A 191 0.36 -5.07 -16.15
CA LEU A 191 0.12 -3.85 -15.39
C LEU A 191 0.08 -2.62 -16.32
N ALA A 192 1.04 -2.52 -17.24
CA ALA A 192 1.16 -1.45 -18.22
C ALA A 192 1.94 -1.92 -19.45
N GLN A 193 1.90 -1.14 -20.53
CA GLN A 193 2.78 -1.30 -21.68
C GLN A 193 3.04 0.05 -22.35
N ASN A 194 4.19 0.17 -23.01
CA ASN A 194 4.49 1.26 -23.95
C ASN A 194 4.83 0.66 -25.33
N LYS A 195 5.37 1.46 -26.25
CA LYS A 195 5.70 1.01 -27.61
C LYS A 195 6.66 -0.20 -27.65
N ASN A 196 7.55 -0.30 -26.67
CA ASN A 196 8.66 -1.26 -26.69
C ASN A 196 8.59 -2.29 -25.56
N TRP A 197 7.88 -1.99 -24.47
CA TRP A 197 7.99 -2.72 -23.21
C TRP A 197 6.62 -3.08 -22.64
N ALA A 198 6.52 -4.27 -22.05
CA ALA A 198 5.41 -4.73 -21.24
C ALA A 198 5.87 -4.91 -19.79
N PHE A 199 5.03 -4.48 -18.86
CA PHE A 199 5.30 -4.49 -17.42
C PHE A 199 4.35 -5.47 -16.76
N ILE A 200 4.90 -6.55 -16.23
CA ILE A 200 4.12 -7.68 -15.73
C ILE A 200 4.31 -7.78 -14.23
N VAL A 201 3.21 -7.68 -13.47
CA VAL A 201 3.24 -7.83 -12.02
C VAL A 201 3.00 -9.28 -11.65
N ASN A 202 3.92 -9.82 -10.85
CA ASN A 202 3.83 -11.11 -10.19
C ASN A 202 3.65 -10.87 -8.69
N THR A 203 2.55 -11.35 -8.12
CA THR A 203 2.31 -11.32 -6.66
C THR A 203 2.34 -12.74 -6.13
N PRO A 204 2.95 -13.01 -4.95
CA PRO A 204 2.80 -14.30 -4.30
C PRO A 204 1.32 -14.67 -4.13
N SER A 205 1.01 -15.96 -4.18
CA SER A 205 -0.36 -16.45 -4.03
C SER A 205 -0.90 -16.26 -2.61
N GLU A 206 -0.02 -16.29 -1.61
CA GLU A 206 -0.35 -16.11 -0.20
C GLU A 206 0.73 -15.29 0.50
N SER A 207 0.36 -14.61 1.59
CA SER A 207 1.33 -13.96 2.49
C SER A 207 2.09 -15.02 3.29
N VAL A 208 3.41 -14.88 3.41
CA VAL A 208 4.20 -15.72 4.31
C VAL A 208 4.05 -15.32 5.79
N LEU A 209 3.39 -14.19 6.06
CA LEU A 209 3.23 -13.67 7.41
C LEU A 209 2.10 -14.39 8.16
N PRO A 210 2.24 -14.66 9.47
CA PRO A 210 1.26 -15.41 10.24
C PRO A 210 -0.13 -14.75 10.22
N LYS A 211 -1.17 -15.53 9.89
CA LYS A 211 -2.56 -15.04 9.92
C LYS A 211 -2.93 -14.51 11.31
N GLY A 212 -3.68 -13.41 11.33
CA GLY A 212 -4.16 -12.76 12.56
C GLY A 212 -3.20 -11.75 13.18
N THR A 213 -2.00 -11.56 12.60
CA THR A 213 -1.09 -10.47 12.94
C THR A 213 -1.51 -9.17 12.25
N LEU A 214 -1.05 -8.03 12.78
CA LEU A 214 -1.25 -6.74 12.13
C LEU A 214 -0.54 -6.73 10.77
N ASP A 215 0.70 -7.21 10.76
CA ASP A 215 1.55 -7.29 9.57
C ASP A 215 0.93 -8.14 8.45
N HIS A 216 0.24 -9.24 8.75
CA HIS A 216 -0.47 -10.02 7.73
C HIS A 216 -1.61 -9.22 7.08
N SER A 217 -2.33 -8.43 7.87
CA SER A 217 -3.43 -7.60 7.39
C SER A 217 -2.91 -6.47 6.50
N ASP A 218 -1.86 -5.79 6.94
CA ASP A 218 -1.21 -4.71 6.20
C ASP A 218 -0.54 -5.23 4.91
N TYR A 219 0.21 -6.33 4.99
CA TYR A 219 0.74 -7.03 3.82
C TYR A 219 -0.37 -7.31 2.80
N THR A 220 -1.49 -7.87 3.24
CA THR A 220 -2.60 -8.24 2.35
C THR A 220 -3.23 -6.99 1.72
N ALA A 221 -3.39 -5.93 2.49
CA ALA A 221 -3.88 -4.65 1.99
C ALA A 221 -2.93 -4.07 0.94
N TYR A 222 -1.63 -4.03 1.20
CA TYR A 222 -0.62 -3.53 0.27
C TYR A 222 -0.50 -4.37 -1.00
N ALA A 223 -0.49 -5.69 -0.89
CA ALA A 223 -0.50 -6.59 -2.04
C ALA A 223 -1.75 -6.37 -2.92
N GLN A 224 -2.91 -6.15 -2.32
CA GLN A 224 -4.13 -5.80 -3.04
C GLN A 224 -4.06 -4.41 -3.68
N ILE A 225 -3.46 -3.42 -3.02
CA ILE A 225 -3.24 -2.09 -3.60
C ILE A 225 -2.36 -2.23 -4.86
N ILE A 226 -1.24 -2.95 -4.78
CA ILE A 226 -0.32 -3.18 -5.90
C ILE A 226 -1.01 -3.93 -7.05
N LYS A 227 -1.83 -4.93 -6.74
CA LYS A 227 -2.54 -5.72 -7.75
C LYS A 227 -3.63 -4.91 -8.47
N ASN A 228 -4.39 -4.11 -7.72
CA ASN A 228 -5.58 -3.43 -8.22
C ASN A 228 -5.28 -2.05 -8.82
N HIS A 229 -4.15 -1.45 -8.46
CA HIS A 229 -3.81 -0.11 -8.91
C HIS A 229 -2.59 -0.14 -9.81
N ARG A 230 -2.66 0.64 -10.89
CA ARG A 230 -1.52 1.02 -11.73
C ARG A 230 -0.56 1.98 -11.01
N TYR A 231 -0.48 1.93 -9.68
CA TYR A 231 0.38 2.83 -8.95
C TYR A 231 1.84 2.56 -9.33
N TYR A 232 2.51 3.65 -9.70
CA TYR A 232 3.94 3.84 -9.83
C TYR A 232 4.60 3.42 -11.13
N LEU A 233 3.95 2.84 -12.14
CA LEU A 233 4.58 2.80 -13.46
C LEU A 233 4.02 3.89 -14.35
N TYR A 234 4.68 5.03 -14.37
CA TYR A 234 4.40 6.05 -15.37
C TYR A 234 5.23 5.72 -16.59
N PRO A 235 4.60 5.44 -17.76
CA PRO A 235 5.32 5.44 -19.01
C PRO A 235 6.09 6.75 -19.09
N SER A 236 7.40 6.68 -19.28
CA SER A 236 8.17 7.89 -19.56
C SER A 236 7.57 8.51 -20.82
N THR A 237 7.23 9.79 -20.76
CA THR A 237 6.66 10.53 -21.90
C THR A 237 7.70 10.89 -22.96
N LYS A 238 8.94 10.38 -22.82
CA LYS A 238 10.01 10.55 -23.81
C LYS A 238 9.99 9.47 -24.88
#